data_AF-A0A9N9JV61-F1
#
_entry.id   AF-A0A9N9JV61-F1
#
_cell.length_a   1.000
_cell.length_b   1.000
_cell.length_c   1.000
_cell.angle_alpha   90.00
_cell.angle_beta   90.00
_cell.angle_gamma   90.00
#
_symmetry.space_group_name_H-M   'P 1'
#
loop_
_entity.id
_entity.type
_entity.pdbx_description
1 polymer ?
#
loop_
_entity_poly.entity_id
_entity_poly.type
_entity_poly.pdbx_seq_one_letter_code
_entity_poly.pdbx_strand_id
1 'polypeptide(L)'
;KEGIAALKFMVIGHAISLAAKWKSVLSRPKEANYVIPEIFKGATFITMSIATAWALICGFQNLFPNKFMPISRIYLNGFIAGLWILLLHPVRRMEIGMYSFRLLLETYWKLLVKKGKVKSIK
;
A
#
# COMPACT_ATOMS: atom_id res chain seq x y z
N LYS A 1 3.17 24.92 4.87
CA LYS A 1 3.93 25.09 6.14
C LYS A 1 3.66 23.94 7.13
N GLU A 2 2.41 23.46 7.23
CA GLU A 2 2.04 22.40 8.19
C GLU A 2 2.65 21.02 7.87
N GLY A 3 2.78 20.66 6.59
CA GLY A 3 3.42 19.40 6.19
C GLY A 3 4.89 19.26 6.59
N ILE A 4 5.64 20.37 6.68
CA ILE A 4 7.05 20.36 7.09
C ILE A 4 7.16 20.09 8.60
N ALA A 5 6.22 20.60 9.40
CA ALA A 5 6.17 20.35 10.84
C ALA A 5 5.81 18.89 11.14
N ALA A 6 4.84 18.32 10.41
CA ALA A 6 4.49 16.91 10.53
C ALA A 6 5.66 15.98 10.14
N LEU A 7 6.40 16.31 9.07
CA LEU A 7 7.58 15.56 8.64
C LEU A 7 8.66 15.56 9.74
N LYS A 8 8.97 16.73 10.31
CA LYS A 8 9.95 16.86 11.40
C LYS A 8 9.54 16.04 12.62
N PHE A 9 8.26 16.08 13.01
CA PHE A 9 7.75 15.29 14.13
C PHE A 9 7.89 13.78 13.91
N MET A 10 7.52 13.30 12.71
CA MET A 10 7.68 11.88 12.36
C MET A 10 9.15 11.44 12.35
N VAL A 11 10.05 12.25 11.79
CA VAL A 11 11.49 11.95 11.73
C VAL A 11 12.09 11.88 13.14
N ILE A 12 11.77 12.84 14.00
CA ILE A 12 12.29 12.88 15.38
C ILE A 12 11.75 11.69 16.18
N GLY A 13 10.45 11.39 16.07
CA GLY A 13 9.84 10.25 16.74
C GLY A 13 10.45 8.91 16.32
N HIS A 14 10.68 8.71 15.02
CA HIS A 14 11.34 7.52 14.51
C HIS A 14 12.82 7.43 14.96
N ALA A 15 13.54 8.55 14.97
CA ALA A 15 14.93 8.59 15.42
C ALA A 15 15.06 8.18 16.90
N ILE A 16 14.18 8.69 17.77
CA ILE A 16 14.15 8.36 19.19
C ILE A 16 13.81 6.87 19.40
N SER A 17 12.83 6.35 18.67
CA SER A 17 12.44 4.92 18.75
C SER A 17 13.57 3.98 18.34
N LEU A 18 14.30 4.35 17.28
CA LEU A 18 15.42 3.57 16.76
C LEU A 18 16.62 3.63 17.72
N ALA A 19 16.90 4.80 18.30
CA ALA A 19 17.92 4.96 19.34
C ALA A 19 17.60 4.13 20.60
N ALA A 20 16.34 4.11 21.04
CA ALA A 20 15.91 3.33 22.20
C ALA A 20 16.06 1.81 22.00
N LYS A 21 15.84 1.31 20.78
CA LYS A 21 15.93 -0.12 20.46
C LYS A 21 17.30 -0.57 19.92
N TRP A 22 18.22 0.35 19.68
CA TRP A 22 19.51 0.07 19.03
C TRP A 22 20.30 -1.04 19.73
N LYS A 23 20.40 -1.01 21.06
CA LYS A 23 21.11 -2.04 21.84
C LYS A 23 20.47 -3.43 21.70
N SER A 24 19.15 -3.52 21.71
CA SER A 24 18.42 -4.79 21.56
C SER A 24 18.56 -5.39 20.16
N VAL A 25 18.67 -4.54 19.14
CA VAL A 25 18.84 -4.96 17.74
C VAL A 25 20.28 -5.45 17.50
N LEU A 26 21.29 -4.80 18.09
CA LEU A 26 22.69 -5.24 17.95
C LEU A 26 22.98 -6.57 18.64
N SER A 27 22.27 -6.89 19.72
CA SER A 27 22.50 -8.12 20.49
C SER A 27 22.03 -9.41 19.78
N ARG A 28 21.37 -9.32 18.61
CA ARG A 28 20.83 -10.49 17.88
C ARG A 28 21.22 -10.47 16.39
N PRO A 29 22.52 -10.65 16.06
CA PRO A 29 23.02 -10.53 14.68
C PRO A 29 22.46 -11.60 13.74
N LYS A 30 22.16 -12.80 14.24
CA LYS A 30 21.54 -13.87 13.45
C LYS A 30 20.11 -13.52 13.03
N GLU A 31 19.43 -12.69 13.84
CA GLU A 31 18.07 -12.27 13.55
C GLU A 31 18.00 -11.17 12.50
N ALA A 32 18.98 -10.26 12.52
CA ALA A 32 19.07 -9.18 11.56
C ALA A 32 19.16 -9.65 10.09
N ASN A 33 19.86 -10.75 9.83
CA ASN A 33 20.09 -11.25 8.46
C ASN A 33 18.81 -11.71 7.74
N TYR A 34 17.76 -12.15 8.46
CA TYR A 34 16.48 -12.50 7.84
C TYR A 34 15.48 -11.34 7.86
N VAL A 35 15.54 -10.46 8.87
CA VAL A 35 14.61 -9.33 9.01
C VAL A 35 14.89 -8.24 7.98
N ILE A 36 16.16 -7.88 7.76
CA ILE A 36 16.56 -6.82 6.84
C ILE A 36 16.01 -7.04 5.41
N PRO A 37 16.21 -8.20 4.76
CA PRO A 37 15.68 -8.42 3.41
C PRO A 37 14.15 -8.44 3.39
N GLU A 38 13.49 -8.87 4.46
CA GLU A 38 12.03 -8.86 4.53
C GLU A 38 11.46 -7.43 4.68
N ILE A 39 12.09 -6.59 5.49
CA ILE A 39 11.74 -5.16 5.60
C ILE A 39 11.97 -4.47 4.25
N PHE A 40 13.09 -4.75 3.60
CA PHE A 40 13.39 -4.16 2.29
C PHE A 40 12.34 -4.55 1.25
N LYS A 41 11.96 -5.83 1.17
CA LYS A 41 10.86 -6.31 0.30
C LYS A 41 9.53 -5.60 0.60
N GLY A 42 9.20 -5.42 1.88
CA GLY A 42 8.00 -4.70 2.30
C GLY A 42 8.02 -3.22 1.90
N ALA A 43 9.15 -2.54 2.13
CA ALA A 43 9.34 -1.15 1.77
C ALA A 43 9.31 -0.94 0.25
N THR A 44 9.97 -1.80 -0.52
CA THR A 44 9.91 -1.77 -1.99
C THR A 44 8.51 -2.01 -2.51
N PHE A 45 7.76 -2.92 -1.89
CA PHE A 45 6.37 -3.17 -2.27
C PHE A 45 5.51 -1.91 -2.13
N ILE A 46 5.52 -1.27 -0.96
CA ILE A 46 4.66 -0.10 -0.69
C ILE A 46 5.07 1.08 -1.59
N THR A 47 6.37 1.38 -1.65
CA THR A 47 6.89 2.52 -2.43
C THR A 47 6.63 2.34 -3.91
N MET A 48 6.90 1.17 -4.48
CA MET A 48 6.66 0.90 -5.90
C MET A 48 5.17 0.85 -6.23
N SER A 49 4.32 0.31 -5.35
CA SER A 49 2.86 0.31 -5.56
C SER A 49 2.32 1.74 -5.68
N ILE A 50 2.71 2.62 -4.75
CA ILE A 50 2.27 4.01 -4.73
C ILE A 50 2.86 4.77 -5.92
N ALA A 51 4.16 4.64 -6.18
CA ALA A 51 4.82 5.29 -7.31
C ALA A 51 4.18 4.89 -8.65
N THR A 52 3.91 3.60 -8.82
CA THR A 52 3.25 3.05 -10.01
C THR A 52 1.83 3.61 -10.15
N ALA A 53 1.08 3.70 -9.06
CA ALA A 53 -0.27 4.25 -9.09
C ALA A 53 -0.30 5.71 -9.59
N TRP A 54 0.62 6.55 -9.12
CA TRP A 54 0.74 7.95 -9.57
C TRP A 54 1.27 8.05 -11.00
N ALA A 55 2.29 7.27 -11.35
CA ALA A 55 2.89 7.27 -12.68
C ALA A 55 1.87 6.86 -13.76
N LEU A 56 1.06 5.83 -13.49
CA LEU A 56 0.00 5.39 -14.39
C LEU A 56 -1.13 6.40 -14.50
N ILE A 57 -1.51 7.10 -13.42
CA ILE A 57 -2.51 8.18 -13.50
C ILE A 57 -2.03 9.27 -14.46
N CYS A 58 -0.80 9.76 -14.28
CA CYS A 58 -0.22 10.77 -15.15
C CYS A 58 -0.06 10.25 -16.59
N GLY A 59 0.36 8.99 -16.76
CA GLY A 59 0.46 8.34 -18.06
C GLY A 59 -0.89 8.22 -18.78
N PHE A 60 -1.95 7.81 -18.07
CA PHE A 60 -3.29 7.72 -18.64
C PHE A 60 -3.93 9.08 -18.94
N GLN A 61 -3.54 10.13 -18.21
CA GLN A 61 -3.95 11.51 -18.49
C GLN A 61 -3.25 12.05 -19.74
N ASN A 62 -1.98 11.71 -19.95
CA ASN A 62 -1.21 12.18 -21.10
C ASN A 62 -1.49 11.36 -22.39
N LEU A 63 -1.73 10.06 -22.26
CA LEU A 63 -1.82 9.14 -23.40
C LEU A 63 -3.23 9.04 -24.01
N PHE A 64 -4.30 9.32 -23.25
CA PHE A 64 -5.67 9.13 -23.73
C PHE A 64 -6.56 10.36 -23.54
N PRO A 65 -7.12 10.95 -24.62
CA PRO A 65 -8.06 12.05 -24.51
C PRO A 65 -9.33 11.66 -23.73
N ASN A 66 -9.92 12.68 -23.12
CA ASN A 66 -10.89 12.71 -22.01
C ASN A 66 -12.22 11.92 -22.19
N LYS A 67 -12.37 11.08 -23.23
CA LYS A 67 -13.63 10.41 -23.60
C LYS A 67 -13.60 8.87 -23.57
N PHE A 68 -12.43 8.22 -23.45
CA PHE A 68 -12.36 6.75 -23.51
C PHE A 68 -12.39 6.10 -22.11
N MET A 69 -13.59 5.76 -21.64
CA MET A 69 -13.87 4.79 -20.57
C MET A 69 -13.19 5.05 -19.19
N PRO A 70 -13.65 6.07 -18.42
CA PRO A 70 -12.97 6.56 -17.20
C PRO A 70 -12.85 5.53 -16.07
N ILE A 71 -13.79 4.59 -15.96
CA ILE A 71 -13.82 3.59 -14.87
C ILE A 71 -12.80 2.47 -15.08
N SER A 72 -12.61 2.02 -16.32
CA SER A 72 -11.70 0.90 -16.64
C SER A 72 -10.23 1.20 -16.28
N ARG A 73 -9.81 2.46 -16.46
CA ARG A 73 -8.45 2.92 -16.18
C ARG A 73 -8.10 2.83 -14.69
N ILE A 74 -9.07 3.14 -13.83
CA ILE A 74 -8.88 3.09 -12.36
C ILE A 74 -8.72 1.63 -11.91
N TYR A 75 -9.50 0.71 -12.47
CA TYR A 75 -9.34 -0.72 -12.21
C TYR A 75 -8.00 -1.25 -12.70
N LEU A 76 -7.58 -0.88 -13.91
CA LEU A 76 -6.28 -1.31 -14.46
C LEU A 76 -5.11 -0.74 -13.64
N ASN A 77 -5.19 0.52 -13.24
CA ASN A 77 -4.19 1.17 -12.40
C ASN A 77 -4.06 0.46 -11.04
N GLY A 78 -5.19 0.21 -10.37
CA GLY A 78 -5.21 -0.53 -9.10
C GLY A 78 -4.63 -1.94 -9.24
N PHE A 79 -4.90 -2.62 -10.36
CA PHE A 79 -4.36 -3.94 -10.65
C PHE A 79 -2.84 -3.92 -10.85
N ILE A 80 -2.32 -2.99 -11.66
CA ILE A 80 -0.88 -2.87 -11.93
C ILE A 80 -0.13 -2.41 -10.67
N ALA A 81 -0.68 -1.47 -9.92
CA ALA A 81 -0.12 -1.06 -8.64
C ALA A 81 -0.12 -2.22 -7.62
N GLY A 82 -1.16 -3.06 -7.62
CA GLY A 82 -1.27 -4.22 -6.73
C GLY A 82 -0.36 -5.40 -7.10
N LEU A 83 0.09 -5.51 -8.36
CA LEU A 83 0.97 -6.59 -8.84
C LEU A 83 2.31 -6.65 -8.10
N TRP A 84 2.76 -5.54 -7.52
CA TRP A 84 3.97 -5.48 -6.71
C TRP A 84 3.91 -6.37 -5.45
N ILE A 85 2.73 -6.85 -5.05
CA ILE A 85 2.57 -7.80 -3.93
C ILE A 85 3.27 -9.14 -4.18
N LEU A 86 3.60 -9.45 -5.45
CA LEU A 86 4.38 -10.61 -5.84
C LEU A 86 5.81 -10.60 -5.28
N LEU A 87 6.34 -9.44 -4.89
CA LEU A 87 7.66 -9.32 -4.27
C LEU A 87 7.70 -9.83 -2.82
N LEU A 88 6.55 -9.96 -2.16
CA LEU A 88 6.47 -10.43 -0.79
C LEU A 88 6.58 -11.95 -0.69
N HIS A 89 7.01 -12.43 0.48
CA HIS A 89 7.02 -13.85 0.81
C HIS A 89 5.60 -14.44 0.71
N PRO A 90 5.42 -15.67 0.19
CA PRO A 90 4.09 -16.24 -0.12
C PRO A 90 3.12 -16.26 1.06
N VAL A 91 3.62 -16.55 2.28
CA VAL A 91 2.80 -16.54 3.51
C VAL A 91 2.21 -15.15 3.76
N ARG A 92 3.06 -14.12 3.75
CA ARG A 92 2.67 -12.74 4.01
C ARG A 92 1.82 -12.14 2.88
N ARG A 93 2.05 -12.59 1.64
CA ARG A 93 1.22 -12.25 0.48
C ARG A 93 -0.22 -12.76 0.64
N MET A 94 -0.40 -13.99 1.12
CA MET A 94 -1.74 -14.54 1.34
C MET A 94 -2.50 -13.79 2.43
N GLU A 95 -1.85 -13.48 3.55
CA GLU A 95 -2.47 -12.72 4.64
C GLU A 95 -2.95 -11.34 4.17
N ILE A 96 -2.07 -10.58 3.52
CA ILE A 96 -2.39 -9.25 2.99
C ILE A 96 -3.45 -9.35 1.90
N GLY A 97 -3.33 -10.33 0.99
CA GLY A 97 -4.29 -10.56 -0.08
C GLY A 97 -5.69 -10.86 0.44
N MET A 98 -5.82 -11.76 1.43
CA MET A 98 -7.10 -12.09 2.05
C MET A 98 -7.69 -10.89 2.80
N TYR A 99 -6.87 -10.13 3.53
CA TYR A 99 -7.30 -8.90 4.20
C TYR A 99 -7.82 -7.85 3.20
N SER A 100 -7.05 -7.56 2.15
CA SER A 100 -7.44 -6.62 1.10
C SER A 100 -8.68 -7.09 0.33
N PHE A 101 -8.81 -8.39 0.07
CA PHE A 101 -9.98 -8.96 -0.58
C PHE A 101 -11.24 -8.78 0.28
N ARG A 102 -11.15 -9.04 1.59
CA ARG A 102 -12.25 -8.77 2.53
C ARG A 102 -12.67 -7.30 2.50
N LEU A 103 -11.70 -6.38 2.53
CA LEU A 103 -11.97 -4.94 2.46
C LEU A 103 -12.63 -4.54 1.14
N LEU A 104 -12.19 -5.16 0.03
CA LEU A 104 -12.77 -4.94 -1.30
C LEU A 104 -14.22 -5.41 -1.37
N LEU A 105 -14.53 -6.58 -0.82
CA LEU A 105 -15.91 -7.06 -0.72
C LEU A 105 -16.78 -6.14 0.14
N GLU A 106 -16.28 -5.69 1.29
CA GLU A 106 -17.02 -4.80 2.18
C GLU A 106 -17.32 -3.45 1.51
N THR A 107 -16.32 -2.84 0.86
CA THR A 107 -16.50 -1.58 0.15
C THR A 107 -17.40 -1.72 -1.07
N TYR A 108 -17.28 -2.83 -1.80
CA TYR A 108 -18.17 -3.14 -2.93
C TYR A 108 -19.62 -3.32 -2.47
N TRP A 109 -19.84 -4.02 -1.35
CA TRP A 109 -21.16 -4.16 -0.74
C TRP A 109 -21.75 -2.80 -0.35
N LYS A 110 -20.97 -1.94 0.32
CA LYS A 110 -21.40 -0.57 0.67
C LYS A 110 -21.74 0.25 -0.57
N LEU A 111 -20.98 0.12 -1.66
CA LEU A 111 -21.28 0.78 -2.94
C LEU A 111 -22.58 0.27 -3.56
N LEU A 112 -22.84 -1.03 -3.51
CA LEU A 112 -24.08 -1.63 -4.01
C LEU A 112 -25.31 -1.19 -3.20
N VAL A 113 -25.18 -1.11 -1.88
CA VAL A 113 -26.22 -0.56 -0.99
C VAL A 113 -26.47 0.91 -1.32
N LYS A 114 -25.43 1.73 -1.47
CA LYS A 114 -25.55 3.16 -1.84
C LYS A 114 -26.20 3.37 -3.21
N LYS A 115 -25.95 2.47 -4.17
CA LYS A 115 -26.59 2.49 -5.50
C LYS A 115 -28.02 1.95 -5.50
N GLY A 116 -28.57 1.56 -4.34
CA GLY A 116 -29.93 1.05 -4.20
C GLY A 116 -30.16 -0.34 -4.81
N LYS A 117 -29.08 -1.04 -5.19
CA LYS A 117 -29.19 -2.36 -5.84
C LYS A 117 -29.38 -3.51 -4.83
N VAL A 118 -29.02 -3.28 -3.58
CA VAL A 118 -29.08 -4.30 -2.51
C VAL A 118 -29.53 -3.63 -1.22
N LYS A 119 -30.40 -4.29 -0.45
CA LYS A 119 -30.81 -3.79 0.87
C LYS A 119 -29.65 -3.89 1.85
N SER A 120 -29.42 -2.83 2.62
CA SER A 120 -28.42 -2.84 3.70
C SER A 120 -28.79 -3.93 4.71
N ILE A 121 -27.96 -4.96 4.79
CA ILE A 121 -28.00 -5.90 5.91
C ILE A 121 -27.21 -5.19 7.02
N LYS A 122 -27.93 -4.81 8.07
CA LYS A 122 -27.42 -4.08 9.23
C LYS A 122 -26.80 -5.04 10.24
#